data_AF-A0A942QJT5-F1
#
_entry.id   AF-A0A942QJT5-F1
#
_cell.length_a   1.000
_cell.length_b   1.000
_cell.length_c   1.000
_cell.angle_alpha   90.00
_cell.angle_beta   90.00
_cell.angle_gamma   90.00
#
_symmetry.space_group_name_H-M   'P 1'
#
loop_
_entity.id
_entity.type
_entity.pdbx_description
1 polymer ?
#
loop_
_entity_poly.entity_id
_entity_poly.type
_entity_poly.pdbx_seq_one_letter_code
_entity_poly.pdbx_strand_id
1 'polypeptide(L)'
;METNAKRDYLIKTFSRTKKKDYENYILNAIWTKLNRLDLQPITQKYVRYKNGRYGLIDLYFPQINFGIECDEYHHINRQSEDNLRTMTLFEILDAVDESHTFVLKRIKAYESIESIHSQIDEVVNEIKAILRSKEDFQPWDIKERVDEIATIQSISVDDDVRFRKISDIANALGKRVKGMQSAYFPLKDNVYVWCPQLAATYNERIVSAGKHGWINQLSEDWNYIIESREDNRKMSTLEKQKRHIRITFAKSKDHLGNLSFRFVGVYEFDEMQSNEIARVYKRISISYST
;
A
#
# COMPACT_ATOMS: atom_id res chain seq x y z
N MET A 1 18.30 -20.55 -8.95
CA MET A 1 17.65 -20.96 -7.70
C MET A 1 16.23 -20.47 -7.76
N GLU A 2 15.27 -21.37 -7.60
CA GLU A 2 13.86 -21.01 -7.49
C GLU A 2 13.70 -20.02 -6.32
N THR A 3 13.13 -18.85 -6.59
CA THR A 3 12.99 -17.80 -5.59
C THR A 3 11.79 -18.16 -4.73
N ASN A 4 12.00 -18.64 -3.51
CA ASN A 4 10.87 -18.90 -2.61
C ASN A 4 10.32 -17.55 -2.12
N ALA A 5 9.32 -17.01 -2.84
CA ALA A 5 8.72 -15.71 -2.57
C ALA A 5 8.24 -15.57 -1.11
N LYS A 6 7.75 -16.66 -0.52
CA LYS A 6 7.34 -16.73 0.89
C LYS A 6 8.51 -16.53 1.84
N ARG A 7 9.61 -17.25 1.60
CA ARG A 7 10.85 -17.13 2.38
C ARG A 7 11.39 -15.70 2.31
N ASP A 8 11.51 -15.15 1.11
CA ASP A 8 12.10 -13.83 0.91
C ASP A 8 11.21 -12.72 1.50
N TYR A 9 9.88 -12.89 1.43
CA TYR A 9 8.92 -12.03 2.15
C TYR A 9 9.16 -12.09 3.65
N LEU A 10 9.14 -13.29 4.25
CA LEU A 10 9.28 -13.46 5.70
C LEU A 10 10.61 -12.92 6.23
N ILE A 11 11.73 -13.21 5.54
CA ILE A 11 13.04 -12.67 5.91
C ILE A 11 13.00 -11.14 5.89
N LYS A 12 12.46 -10.53 4.82
CA LYS A 12 12.36 -9.07 4.74
C LYS A 12 11.47 -8.49 5.86
N THR A 13 10.31 -9.10 6.10
CA THR A 13 9.34 -8.67 7.12
C THR A 13 9.95 -8.61 8.52
N PHE A 14 10.76 -9.60 8.90
CA PHE A 14 11.36 -9.68 10.26
C PHE A 14 12.81 -9.20 10.37
N SER A 15 13.45 -8.82 9.26
CA SER A 15 14.81 -8.23 9.25
C SER A 15 14.84 -6.70 9.47
N ARG A 16 13.67 -6.04 9.55
CA ARG A 16 13.49 -4.61 9.29
C ARG A 16 13.35 -3.73 10.53
N THR A 17 14.35 -3.71 11.41
CA THR A 17 14.23 -2.99 12.68
C THR A 17 15.60 -2.63 13.29
N LYS A 18 16.52 -2.09 12.48
CA LYS A 18 17.83 -1.60 12.96
C LYS A 18 17.78 -0.45 13.99
N LYS A 19 16.59 0.06 14.35
CA LYS A 19 16.40 1.21 15.25
C LYS A 19 15.35 0.98 16.36
N LYS A 20 14.78 -0.22 16.45
CA LYS A 20 13.76 -0.59 17.44
C LYS A 20 13.99 -2.03 17.92
N ASP A 21 14.99 -2.19 18.78
CA ASP A 21 15.49 -3.52 19.18
C ASP A 21 14.44 -4.30 20.00
N TYR A 22 13.64 -3.61 20.81
CA TYR A 22 12.58 -4.22 21.61
C TYR A 22 11.39 -4.68 20.76
N GLU A 23 10.86 -3.81 19.88
CA GLU A 23 9.85 -4.19 18.88
C GLU A 23 10.31 -5.43 18.12
N ASN A 24 11.52 -5.42 17.55
CA ASN A 24 12.03 -6.53 16.76
C ASN A 24 12.01 -7.86 17.53
N TYR A 25 12.48 -7.83 18.77
CA TYR A 25 12.54 -9.00 19.63
C TYR A 25 11.15 -9.59 19.85
N ILE A 26 10.19 -8.73 20.23
CA ILE A 26 8.80 -9.11 20.52
C ILE A 26 8.14 -9.70 19.27
N LEU A 27 8.24 -9.02 18.11
CA LEU A 27 7.61 -9.48 16.88
C LEU A 27 8.15 -10.84 16.41
N ASN A 28 9.48 -11.03 16.48
CA ASN A 28 10.10 -12.31 16.14
C ASN A 28 9.69 -13.44 17.10
N ALA A 29 9.59 -13.13 18.40
CA ALA A 29 9.17 -14.10 19.41
C ALA A 29 7.71 -14.54 19.18
N ILE A 30 6.80 -13.61 18.91
CA ILE A 30 5.40 -13.90 18.57
C ILE A 30 5.33 -14.78 17.33
N TRP A 31 5.99 -14.38 16.24
CA TRP A 31 5.98 -15.13 14.98
C TRP A 31 6.49 -16.57 15.16
N THR A 32 7.61 -16.73 15.88
CA THR A 32 8.21 -18.04 16.13
C THR A 32 7.32 -18.93 16.99
N LYS A 33 6.68 -18.38 18.05
CA LYS A 33 5.76 -19.13 18.93
C LYS A 33 4.41 -19.45 18.29
N LEU A 34 3.94 -18.61 17.37
CA LEU A 34 2.77 -18.89 16.55
C LEU A 34 3.04 -20.10 15.65
N ASN A 35 4.18 -20.10 14.95
CA ASN A 35 4.60 -21.17 14.04
C ASN A 35 3.52 -21.54 13.00
N ARG A 36 2.95 -20.52 12.35
CA ARG A 36 1.85 -20.64 11.38
C ARG A 36 2.20 -19.97 10.06
N LEU A 37 2.71 -20.75 9.11
CA LEU A 37 3.05 -20.25 7.77
C LEU A 37 1.83 -19.91 6.92
N ASP A 38 0.65 -20.37 7.30
CA ASP A 38 -0.63 -20.02 6.70
C ASP A 38 -1.22 -18.72 7.25
N LEU A 39 -0.54 -18.02 8.16
CA LEU A 39 -0.91 -16.67 8.60
C LEU A 39 0.06 -15.65 7.99
N GLN A 40 -0.46 -14.56 7.41
CA GLN A 40 0.36 -13.52 6.80
C GLN A 40 0.79 -12.49 7.86
N PRO A 41 2.08 -12.36 8.18
CA PRO A 41 2.56 -11.26 9.00
C PRO A 41 2.77 -10.01 8.14
N ILE A 42 2.22 -8.87 8.56
CA ILE A 42 2.51 -7.57 7.98
C ILE A 42 3.07 -6.68 9.09
N THR A 43 4.32 -6.24 8.95
CA THR A 43 4.92 -5.29 9.90
C THR A 43 4.68 -3.85 9.47
N GLN A 44 4.58 -2.95 10.46
CA GLN A 44 4.39 -1.51 10.25
C GLN A 44 3.16 -1.20 9.38
N LYS A 45 2.02 -1.74 9.78
CA LYS A 45 0.74 -1.60 9.10
C LYS A 45 -0.02 -0.38 9.61
N TYR A 46 -0.41 0.52 8.72
CA TYR A 46 -1.25 1.65 9.11
C TYR A 46 -2.69 1.23 9.39
N VAL A 47 -3.35 1.95 10.29
CA VAL A 47 -4.76 1.79 10.65
C VAL A 47 -5.42 3.15 10.73
N ARG A 48 -6.63 3.24 10.17
CA ARG A 48 -7.46 4.44 10.23
C ARG A 48 -8.44 4.31 11.38
N TYR A 49 -8.29 5.17 12.38
CA TYR A 49 -9.18 5.25 13.52
C TYR A 49 -10.48 5.98 13.16
N LYS A 50 -11.55 5.74 13.94
CA LYS A 50 -12.87 6.37 13.72
C LYS A 50 -12.83 7.91 13.73
N ASN A 51 -11.84 8.51 14.37
CA ASN A 51 -11.63 9.96 14.42
C ASN A 51 -10.89 10.53 13.19
N GLY A 52 -10.62 9.70 12.17
CA GLY A 52 -9.90 10.07 10.95
C GLY A 52 -8.38 10.14 11.11
N ARG A 53 -7.83 9.89 12.31
CA ARG A 53 -6.39 9.80 12.52
C ARG A 53 -5.88 8.43 12.10
N TYR A 54 -4.60 8.38 11.73
CA TYR A 54 -3.93 7.11 11.47
C TYR A 54 -3.02 6.72 12.63
N GLY A 55 -2.87 5.41 12.84
CA GLY A 55 -1.88 4.80 13.71
C GLY A 55 -1.01 3.85 12.90
N LEU A 56 0.17 3.52 13.43
CA LEU A 56 1.04 2.50 12.89
C LEU A 56 1.07 1.32 13.85
N ILE A 57 0.65 0.15 13.37
CA ILE A 57 0.68 -1.12 14.09
C ILE A 57 1.98 -1.85 13.73
N ASP A 58 2.67 -2.35 14.74
CA ASP A 58 3.97 -2.98 14.54
C ASP A 58 3.85 -4.34 13.86
N LEU A 59 2.81 -5.14 14.17
CA LEU A 59 2.50 -6.40 13.50
C LEU A 59 1.00 -6.60 13.32
N TYR A 60 0.58 -6.93 12.10
CA TYR A 60 -0.82 -7.16 11.73
C TYR A 60 -1.01 -8.49 10.99
N PHE A 61 -2.12 -9.16 11.32
CA PHE A 61 -2.56 -10.43 10.72
C PHE A 61 -3.90 -10.24 10.01
N PRO A 62 -3.92 -10.06 8.67
CA PRO A 62 -5.12 -9.73 7.92
C PRO A 62 -6.25 -10.74 8.05
N GLN A 63 -5.92 -12.04 8.07
CA GLN A 63 -6.93 -13.11 8.00
C GLN A 63 -7.77 -13.23 9.27
N ILE A 64 -7.35 -12.57 10.36
CA ILE A 64 -8.06 -12.53 11.63
C ILE A 64 -8.29 -11.09 12.12
N ASN A 65 -7.97 -10.09 11.30
CA ASN A 65 -8.09 -8.67 11.63
C ASN A 65 -7.46 -8.30 13.00
N PHE A 66 -6.24 -8.79 13.25
CA PHE A 66 -5.58 -8.69 14.56
C PHE A 66 -4.27 -7.92 14.46
N GLY A 67 -4.14 -6.86 15.24
CA GLY A 67 -2.96 -6.00 15.34
C GLY A 67 -2.26 -6.09 16.70
N ILE A 68 -0.95 -5.89 16.70
CA ILE A 68 -0.09 -5.84 17.88
C ILE A 68 0.78 -4.58 17.81
N GLU A 69 0.82 -3.83 18.90
CA GLU A 69 1.63 -2.62 19.09
C GLU A 69 2.56 -2.81 20.30
N CYS A 70 3.81 -2.40 20.18
CA CYS A 70 4.84 -2.47 21.22
C CYS A 70 5.01 -1.07 21.86
N ASP A 71 4.59 -0.93 23.11
CA ASP A 71 4.73 0.31 23.85
C ASP A 71 6.15 0.41 24.43
N GLU A 72 7.05 1.14 23.77
CA GLU A 72 8.39 1.47 24.30
C GLU A 72 8.36 2.77 25.14
N TYR A 73 9.27 2.90 26.13
CA TYR A 73 9.35 4.07 27.04
C TYR A 73 9.41 5.43 26.30
N HIS A 74 10.00 5.44 25.10
CA HIS A 74 10.22 6.63 24.29
C HIS A 74 9.02 7.02 23.41
N HIS A 75 7.99 6.18 23.27
CA HIS A 75 6.79 6.48 22.48
C HIS A 75 5.79 7.39 23.19
N ILE A 76 5.91 7.60 24.50
CA ILE A 76 4.96 8.38 25.31
C ILE A 76 4.96 9.88 24.97
N ASN A 77 6.01 10.42 24.32
CA ASN A 77 6.14 11.88 24.19
C ASN A 77 6.45 12.49 22.82
N ARG A 78 6.79 11.76 21.74
CA ARG A 78 7.39 12.45 20.54
C ARG A 78 7.12 11.94 19.12
N GLN A 79 6.24 10.98 18.83
CA GLN A 79 6.30 10.31 17.51
C GLN A 79 5.02 10.10 16.71
N SER A 80 3.87 10.61 17.14
CA SER A 80 2.64 10.47 16.36
C SER A 80 2.58 11.42 15.16
N GLU A 81 3.07 12.65 15.27
CA GLU A 81 2.88 13.66 14.21
C GLU A 81 3.82 13.51 13.00
N ASP A 82 5.08 13.08 13.18
CA ASP A 82 6.04 12.99 12.06
C ASP A 82 5.84 11.75 11.16
N ASN A 83 5.37 10.63 11.73
CA ASN A 83 5.07 9.42 10.95
C ASN A 83 3.79 9.59 10.11
N LEU A 84 2.78 10.30 10.62
CA LEU A 84 1.58 10.68 9.88
C LEU A 84 1.92 11.49 8.61
N ARG A 85 2.93 12.37 8.68
CA ARG A 85 3.38 13.22 7.56
C ARG A 85 4.11 12.47 6.45
N THR A 86 4.62 11.27 6.75
CA THR A 86 5.42 10.45 5.81
C THR A 86 4.59 9.33 5.18
N MET A 87 3.32 9.16 5.58
CA MET A 87 2.43 8.17 4.99
C MET A 87 2.35 8.37 3.48
N THR A 88 2.76 7.34 2.74
CA THR A 88 2.46 7.25 1.32
C THR A 88 0.97 7.07 1.16
N LEU A 89 0.43 7.58 0.06
CA LEU A 89 -0.99 7.42 -0.20
C LEU A 89 -1.41 5.95 -0.17
N PHE A 90 -0.59 5.00 -0.59
CA PHE A 90 -0.93 3.58 -0.53
C PHE A 90 -1.05 3.02 0.89
N GLU A 91 -0.29 3.55 1.84
CA GLU A 91 -0.38 3.19 3.25
C GLU A 91 -1.69 3.68 3.88
N ILE A 92 -2.20 4.84 3.45
CA ILE A 92 -3.52 5.35 3.83
C ILE A 92 -4.66 4.39 3.40
N LEU A 93 -4.45 3.63 2.33
CA LEU A 93 -5.50 2.87 1.63
C LEU A 93 -5.45 1.38 1.91
N ASP A 94 -4.24 0.91 2.16
CA ASP A 94 -4.02 -0.33 2.84
C ASP A 94 -4.39 -0.22 4.32
N ALA A 95 -4.65 0.98 4.85
CA ALA A 95 -4.98 1.15 6.24
C ALA A 95 -6.21 0.31 6.59
N VAL A 96 -6.08 -0.49 7.65
CA VAL A 96 -7.23 -1.23 8.16
C VAL A 96 -8.15 -0.24 8.83
N ASP A 97 -9.43 -0.27 8.51
CA ASP A 97 -10.42 0.50 9.26
C ASP A 97 -10.62 -0.16 10.63
N GLU A 98 -10.72 0.68 11.66
CA GLU A 98 -11.13 0.26 13.01
C GLU A 98 -12.61 -0.20 12.99
N SER A 99 -12.81 -1.39 12.44
CA SER A 99 -14.09 -2.10 12.41
C SER A 99 -14.38 -2.73 13.78
N HIS A 100 -15.63 -3.12 14.02
CA HIS A 100 -16.01 -3.81 15.26
C HIS A 100 -15.30 -5.16 15.45
N THR A 101 -14.69 -5.73 14.40
CA THR A 101 -13.95 -7.00 14.47
C THR A 101 -12.45 -6.81 14.58
N PHE A 102 -11.96 -5.58 14.48
CA PHE A 102 -10.53 -5.29 14.60
C PHE A 102 -10.10 -5.42 16.06
N VAL A 103 -9.11 -6.27 16.31
CA VAL A 103 -8.54 -6.49 17.66
C VAL A 103 -7.14 -5.90 17.69
N LEU A 104 -6.87 -4.99 18.63
CA LEU A 104 -5.54 -4.44 18.88
C LEU A 104 -5.05 -4.87 20.26
N LYS A 105 -3.86 -5.47 20.32
CA LYS A 105 -3.14 -5.75 21.58
C LYS A 105 -1.90 -4.89 21.71
N ARG A 106 -1.65 -4.45 22.94
CA ARG A 106 -0.44 -3.71 23.29
C ARG A 106 0.45 -4.60 24.14
N ILE A 107 1.74 -4.65 23.83
CA ILE A 107 2.77 -5.29 24.65
C ILE A 107 3.65 -4.19 25.21
N LYS A 108 3.76 -4.15 26.54
CA LYS A 108 4.56 -3.15 27.26
C LYS A 108 6.03 -3.54 27.20
N ALA A 109 6.71 -3.03 26.19
CA ALA A 109 8.13 -3.32 25.94
C ALA A 109 9.07 -2.71 27.00
N TYR A 110 8.56 -1.86 27.88
CA TYR A 110 9.31 -1.26 29.00
C TYR A 110 9.34 -2.10 30.28
N GLU A 111 8.60 -3.21 30.35
CA GLU A 111 8.58 -4.08 31.54
C GLU A 111 9.75 -5.09 31.54
N SER A 112 9.83 -5.94 32.58
CA SER A 112 10.87 -6.97 32.66
C SER A 112 10.72 -8.01 31.55
N ILE A 113 11.82 -8.71 31.22
CA ILE A 113 11.82 -9.74 30.18
C ILE A 113 10.81 -10.86 30.48
N GLU A 114 10.63 -11.23 31.75
CA GLU A 114 9.63 -12.22 32.18
C GLU A 114 8.21 -11.74 31.91
N SER A 115 7.91 -10.46 32.22
CA SER A 115 6.60 -9.88 31.91
C SER A 115 6.34 -9.80 30.42
N ILE A 116 7.35 -9.41 29.62
CA ILE A 116 7.26 -9.36 28.17
C ILE A 116 6.95 -10.74 27.60
N HIS A 117 7.61 -11.79 28.09
CA HIS A 117 7.32 -13.17 27.66
C HIS A 117 5.92 -13.63 28.06
N SER A 118 5.44 -13.29 29.26
CA SER A 118 4.06 -13.57 29.66
C SER A 118 3.05 -12.92 28.72
N GLN A 119 3.24 -11.64 28.40
CA GLN A 119 2.38 -10.91 27.46
C GLN A 119 2.43 -11.51 26.05
N ILE A 120 3.62 -11.89 25.57
CA ILE A 120 3.78 -12.61 24.28
C ILE A 120 2.98 -13.90 24.30
N ASP A 121 3.06 -14.70 25.36
CA ASP A 121 2.36 -15.98 25.46
C ASP A 121 0.84 -15.79 25.52
N GLU A 122 0.35 -14.78 26.23
CA GLU A 122 -1.07 -14.39 26.23
C GLU A 122 -1.57 -14.05 24.83
N VAL A 123 -0.87 -13.17 24.11
CA VAL A 123 -1.22 -12.77 22.73
C VAL A 123 -1.18 -13.97 21.78
N VAL A 124 -0.15 -14.82 21.87
CA VAL A 124 -0.02 -16.02 21.03
C VAL A 124 -1.17 -17.00 21.30
N ASN A 125 -1.56 -17.19 22.55
CA ASN A 125 -2.66 -18.08 22.92
C ASN A 125 -4.00 -17.55 22.42
N GLU A 126 -4.23 -16.24 22.50
CA GLU A 126 -5.44 -15.61 21.98
C GLU A 126 -5.54 -15.75 20.45
N ILE A 127 -4.46 -15.48 19.72
CA ILE A 127 -4.41 -15.69 18.26
C ILE A 127 -4.70 -17.15 17.93
N LYS A 128 -4.09 -18.10 18.64
CA LYS A 128 -4.35 -19.54 18.44
C LYS A 128 -5.81 -19.89 18.73
N ALA A 129 -6.43 -19.29 19.74
CA ALA A 129 -7.85 -19.51 20.05
C ALA A 129 -8.76 -18.99 18.93
N ILE A 130 -8.52 -17.76 18.45
CA ILE A 130 -9.25 -17.16 17.32
C ILE A 130 -9.15 -18.08 16.09
N LEU A 131 -7.94 -18.51 15.74
CA LEU A 131 -7.70 -19.38 14.59
C LEU A 131 -8.39 -20.74 14.70
N ARG A 132 -8.55 -21.29 15.92
CA ARG A 132 -9.29 -22.55 16.14
C ARG A 132 -10.79 -22.37 15.98
N SER A 133 -11.32 -21.21 16.32
CA SER A 133 -12.76 -20.90 16.25
C SER A 133 -13.22 -20.38 14.89
N LYS A 134 -12.29 -20.04 13.98
CA LYS A 134 -12.61 -19.39 12.71
C LYS A 134 -12.92 -20.42 11.62
N GLU A 135 -14.20 -20.65 11.38
CA GLU A 135 -14.68 -21.62 10.38
C GLU A 135 -14.37 -21.19 8.93
N ASP A 136 -14.30 -19.88 8.66
CA ASP A 136 -14.06 -19.28 7.34
C ASP A 136 -12.59 -18.90 7.09
N PHE A 137 -11.65 -19.49 7.83
CA PHE A 137 -10.23 -19.15 7.72
C PHE A 137 -9.68 -19.41 6.32
N GLN A 138 -9.16 -18.36 5.67
CA GLN A 138 -8.46 -18.45 4.39
C GLN A 138 -6.94 -18.47 4.63
N PRO A 139 -6.25 -19.59 4.34
CA PRO A 139 -4.80 -19.68 4.47
C PRO A 139 -4.07 -18.64 3.62
N TRP A 140 -2.97 -18.13 4.15
CA TRP A 140 -2.10 -17.22 3.41
C TRP A 140 -1.40 -17.95 2.28
N ASP A 141 -1.86 -17.64 1.08
CA ASP A 141 -1.23 -18.02 -0.16
C ASP A 141 -0.49 -16.81 -0.74
N ILE A 142 0.85 -16.85 -0.69
CA ILE A 142 1.67 -15.88 -1.41
C ILE A 142 1.75 -16.30 -2.87
N LYS A 143 0.61 -16.19 -3.57
CA LYS A 143 0.62 -16.29 -5.02
C LYS A 143 1.61 -15.26 -5.54
N GLU A 144 2.54 -15.68 -6.39
CA GLU A 144 3.37 -14.77 -7.17
C GLU A 144 2.40 -13.90 -7.99
N ARG A 145 2.08 -12.71 -7.45
CA ARG A 145 0.98 -11.83 -7.89
C ARG A 145 1.12 -11.27 -9.31
N VAL A 146 1.98 -11.84 -10.14
CA VAL A 146 2.26 -11.38 -11.50
C VAL A 146 2.27 -12.51 -12.53
N ASP A 147 2.34 -13.79 -12.14
CA ASP A 147 2.48 -14.87 -13.13
C ASP A 147 1.16 -15.57 -13.50
N GLU A 148 0.06 -15.35 -12.75
CA GLU A 148 -1.24 -16.00 -13.00
C GLU A 148 -2.34 -15.13 -13.62
N ILE A 149 -2.16 -13.81 -13.76
CA ILE A 149 -3.19 -12.99 -14.43
C ILE A 149 -2.95 -13.04 -15.94
N ALA A 150 -3.34 -14.16 -16.56
CA ALA A 150 -3.27 -14.33 -18.00
C ALA A 150 -4.00 -13.19 -18.73
N THR A 151 -5.11 -12.71 -18.18
CA THR A 151 -5.86 -11.52 -18.62
C THR A 151 -6.81 -11.05 -17.51
N ILE A 152 -6.85 -9.74 -17.23
CA ILE A 152 -7.87 -9.09 -16.38
C ILE A 152 -9.13 -8.90 -17.20
N GLN A 153 -10.22 -9.56 -16.78
CA GLN A 153 -11.56 -9.25 -17.27
C GLN A 153 -12.14 -8.03 -16.55
N SER A 154 -11.91 -7.93 -15.24
CA SER A 154 -12.32 -6.78 -14.43
C SER A 154 -11.31 -6.50 -13.32
N ILE A 155 -11.13 -5.23 -12.97
CA ILE A 155 -10.34 -4.79 -11.81
C ILE A 155 -11.07 -3.67 -11.07
N SER A 156 -11.05 -3.72 -9.74
CA SER A 156 -11.57 -2.72 -8.81
C SER A 156 -10.43 -2.13 -7.97
N VAL A 157 -10.63 -0.92 -7.42
CA VAL A 157 -9.72 -0.32 -6.43
C VAL A 157 -9.59 -1.16 -5.15
N ASP A 158 -10.62 -1.96 -4.86
CA ASP A 158 -10.67 -2.87 -3.71
C ASP A 158 -9.87 -4.16 -3.96
N ASP A 159 -9.53 -4.44 -5.21
CA ASP A 159 -8.67 -5.56 -5.55
C ASP A 159 -7.23 -5.22 -5.12
N ASP A 160 -6.63 -6.02 -4.24
CA ASP A 160 -5.22 -5.87 -3.83
C ASP A 160 -4.26 -6.45 -4.90
N VAL A 161 -4.52 -6.19 -6.18
CA VAL A 161 -3.67 -6.62 -7.28
C VAL A 161 -2.51 -5.64 -7.46
N ARG A 162 -1.28 -6.17 -7.48
CA ARG A 162 -0.05 -5.37 -7.56
C ARG A 162 0.84 -5.85 -8.68
N PHE A 163 1.25 -4.91 -9.54
CA PHE A 163 2.16 -5.18 -10.65
C PHE A 163 3.55 -4.65 -10.33
N ARG A 164 4.58 -5.39 -10.73
CA ARG A 164 5.98 -4.94 -10.57
C ARG A 164 6.42 -4.07 -11.75
N LYS A 165 5.95 -4.37 -12.96
CA LYS A 165 6.33 -3.67 -14.19
C LYS A 165 5.11 -3.19 -14.97
N ILE A 166 5.32 -2.15 -15.76
CA ILE A 166 4.30 -1.62 -16.69
C ILE A 166 3.97 -2.66 -17.78
N SER A 167 4.95 -3.46 -18.21
CA SER A 167 4.71 -4.58 -19.14
C SER A 167 3.68 -5.57 -18.61
N ASP A 168 3.68 -5.82 -17.30
CA ASP A 168 2.79 -6.79 -16.67
C ASP A 168 1.35 -6.26 -16.70
N ILE A 169 1.16 -4.97 -16.43
CA ILE A 169 -0.13 -4.27 -16.59
C ILE A 169 -0.61 -4.35 -18.04
N ALA A 170 0.26 -4.02 -19.00
CA ALA A 170 -0.09 -4.05 -20.42
C ALA A 170 -0.50 -5.46 -20.87
N ASN A 171 0.19 -6.49 -20.39
CA ASN A 171 -0.11 -7.89 -20.68
C ASN A 171 -1.41 -8.34 -20.03
N ALA A 172 -1.63 -7.99 -18.78
CA ALA A 172 -2.87 -8.25 -18.06
C ALA A 172 -4.08 -7.61 -18.76
N LEU A 173 -3.90 -6.46 -19.42
CA LEU A 173 -4.92 -5.79 -20.23
C LEU A 173 -4.94 -6.23 -21.71
N GLY A 174 -4.21 -7.29 -22.07
CA GLY A 174 -4.29 -7.95 -23.38
C GLY A 174 -3.32 -7.48 -24.47
N LYS A 175 -2.34 -6.59 -24.18
CA LYS A 175 -1.40 -6.06 -25.20
C LYS A 175 -0.27 -7.01 -25.62
N ARG A 176 -0.01 -8.10 -24.89
CA ARG A 176 1.02 -9.12 -25.19
C ARG A 176 2.39 -8.56 -25.65
N VAL A 177 3.02 -7.75 -24.80
CA VAL A 177 4.33 -7.12 -25.00
C VAL A 177 5.44 -7.82 -24.20
N LYS A 178 6.68 -7.82 -24.73
CA LYS A 178 7.86 -8.34 -24.02
C LYS A 178 8.43 -7.36 -22.99
N GLY A 179 8.17 -6.06 -23.14
CA GLY A 179 8.68 -5.01 -22.26
C GLY A 179 8.02 -3.67 -22.56
N MET A 180 7.87 -2.84 -21.52
CA MET A 180 7.29 -1.51 -21.65
C MET A 180 7.79 -0.62 -20.50
N GLN A 181 8.24 0.59 -20.84
CA GLN A 181 8.69 1.59 -19.88
C GLN A 181 7.88 2.90 -19.94
N SER A 182 7.05 3.09 -20.97
CA SER A 182 6.18 4.26 -21.06
C SER A 182 5.10 4.19 -20.00
N ALA A 183 5.06 5.19 -19.11
CA ALA A 183 4.03 5.34 -18.10
C ALA A 183 2.67 5.78 -18.67
N TYR A 184 2.55 5.99 -19.98
CA TYR A 184 1.31 6.36 -20.64
C TYR A 184 1.23 5.69 -22.01
N PHE A 185 0.19 4.90 -22.25
CA PHE A 185 0.06 4.15 -23.51
C PHE A 185 -1.41 3.87 -23.90
N PRO A 186 -1.73 3.79 -25.20
CA PRO A 186 -3.09 3.53 -25.66
C PRO A 186 -3.50 2.06 -25.42
N LEU A 187 -4.68 1.86 -24.85
CA LEU A 187 -5.32 0.55 -24.74
C LEU A 187 -6.27 0.30 -25.93
N LYS A 188 -7.26 1.17 -26.10
CA LYS A 188 -8.26 1.20 -27.20
C LYS A 188 -8.48 2.66 -27.63
N ASP A 189 -9.36 2.91 -28.60
CA ASP A 189 -9.70 4.27 -29.01
C ASP A 189 -10.14 5.11 -27.80
N ASN A 190 -9.49 6.27 -27.61
CA ASN A 190 -9.73 7.19 -26.50
C ASN A 190 -9.50 6.62 -25.08
N VAL A 191 -9.06 5.37 -24.93
CA VAL A 191 -8.79 4.74 -23.64
C VAL A 191 -7.30 4.47 -23.51
N TYR A 192 -6.69 5.07 -22.50
CA TYR A 192 -5.27 4.98 -22.21
C TYR A 192 -5.04 4.36 -20.85
N VAL A 193 -3.92 3.66 -20.72
CA VAL A 193 -3.39 3.29 -19.41
C VAL A 193 -2.40 4.35 -18.99
N TRP A 194 -2.52 4.78 -17.73
CA TRP A 194 -1.61 5.73 -17.12
C TRP A 194 -1.02 5.13 -15.85
N CYS A 195 0.31 5.10 -15.77
CA CYS A 195 1.05 4.57 -14.64
C CYS A 195 1.85 5.69 -13.95
N PRO A 196 1.20 6.71 -13.37
CA PRO A 196 1.88 7.85 -12.80
C PRO A 196 2.72 7.42 -11.60
N GLN A 197 3.89 8.05 -11.45
CA GLN A 197 4.61 8.00 -10.19
C GLN A 197 4.08 9.12 -9.30
N LEU A 198 3.49 8.75 -8.17
CA LEU A 198 2.94 9.73 -7.24
C LEU A 198 4.05 10.54 -6.58
N ALA A 199 3.76 11.82 -6.35
CA ALA A 199 4.65 12.75 -5.68
C ALA A 199 4.96 12.30 -4.25
N ALA A 200 6.12 12.71 -3.75
CA ALA A 200 6.53 12.45 -2.38
C ALA A 200 6.44 13.74 -1.56
N THR A 201 6.23 13.62 -0.26
CA THR A 201 6.34 14.75 0.67
C THR A 201 7.74 14.75 1.27
N TYR A 202 8.45 15.87 1.16
CA TYR A 202 9.75 16.09 1.78
C TYR A 202 9.79 17.49 2.39
N ASN A 203 10.03 17.57 3.71
CA ASN A 203 10.04 18.83 4.46
C ASN A 203 8.82 19.72 4.16
N GLU A 204 7.62 19.15 4.29
CA GLU A 204 6.33 19.84 4.05
C GLU A 204 6.08 20.31 2.60
N ARG A 205 6.95 19.91 1.66
CA ARG A 205 6.80 20.22 0.23
C ARG A 205 6.49 18.97 -0.57
N ILE A 206 5.57 19.11 -1.51
CA ILE A 206 5.29 18.09 -2.51
C ILE A 206 6.38 18.19 -3.58
N VAL A 207 7.12 17.10 -3.76
CA VAL A 207 8.24 17.01 -4.71
C VAL A 207 8.00 15.89 -5.73
N SER A 208 8.59 16.04 -6.92
CA SER A 208 8.58 15.02 -7.94
C SER A 208 9.29 13.76 -7.43
N ALA A 209 8.59 12.64 -7.46
CA ALA A 209 9.23 11.36 -7.19
C ALA A 209 10.01 10.81 -8.41
N GLY A 210 9.80 11.39 -9.59
CA GLY A 210 10.44 11.00 -10.84
C GLY A 210 11.61 11.90 -11.25
N LYS A 211 12.44 11.43 -12.18
CA LYS A 211 13.63 12.15 -12.68
C LYS A 211 13.33 13.38 -13.56
N HIS A 212 12.08 13.56 -13.97
CA HIS A 212 11.70 14.55 -14.97
C HIS A 212 10.91 15.74 -14.40
N GLY A 213 10.88 15.88 -13.07
CA GLY A 213 10.24 17.01 -12.39
C GLY A 213 8.71 17.02 -12.45
N TRP A 214 8.07 15.88 -12.74
CA TRP A 214 6.61 15.75 -12.74
C TRP A 214 6.09 15.45 -11.33
N ILE A 215 5.15 16.25 -10.89
CA ILE A 215 4.44 16.09 -9.63
C ILE A 215 3.07 15.52 -9.96
N ASN A 216 2.78 14.28 -9.52
CA ASN A 216 1.44 13.70 -9.59
C ASN A 216 0.89 13.55 -8.18
N GLN A 217 -0.05 14.38 -7.79
CA GLN A 217 -0.69 14.30 -6.48
C GLN A 217 -2.07 13.66 -6.64
N LEU A 218 -2.29 12.53 -5.98
CA LEU A 218 -3.61 11.92 -5.87
C LEU A 218 -4.25 12.46 -4.57
N SER A 219 -5.50 12.93 -4.65
CA SER A 219 -6.24 13.46 -3.51
C SER A 219 -6.53 12.37 -2.48
N GLU A 220 -6.80 12.76 -1.22
CA GLU A 220 -7.05 11.81 -0.11
C GLU A 220 -8.22 10.87 -0.39
N ASP A 221 -9.25 11.37 -1.09
CA ASP A 221 -10.44 10.62 -1.52
C ASP A 221 -10.28 9.91 -2.88
N TRP A 222 -9.13 10.12 -3.54
CA TRP A 222 -8.76 9.69 -4.91
C TRP A 222 -9.70 10.16 -6.00
N ASN A 223 -10.57 11.13 -5.71
CA ASN A 223 -11.45 11.65 -6.73
C ASN A 223 -10.68 12.50 -7.74
N TYR A 224 -9.46 12.94 -7.41
CA TYR A 224 -8.66 13.78 -8.27
C TYR A 224 -7.20 13.37 -8.32
N ILE A 225 -6.62 13.39 -9.52
CA ILE A 225 -5.17 13.43 -9.71
C ILE A 225 -4.79 14.79 -10.28
N ILE A 226 -3.84 15.46 -9.65
CA ILE A 226 -3.28 16.73 -10.09
C ILE A 226 -1.87 16.46 -10.63
N GLU A 227 -1.68 16.71 -11.92
CA GLU A 227 -0.40 16.61 -12.62
C GLU A 227 0.16 18.02 -12.83
N SER A 228 1.35 18.29 -12.31
CA SER A 228 2.06 19.57 -12.45
C SER A 228 3.57 19.35 -12.59
N ARG A 229 4.35 20.43 -12.70
CA ARG A 229 5.81 20.39 -12.82
C ARG A 229 6.46 21.19 -11.70
N GLU A 230 7.58 20.70 -11.17
CA GLU A 230 8.38 21.39 -10.15
C GLU A 230 8.83 22.79 -10.58
N ASP A 231 9.09 22.96 -11.87
CA ASP A 231 9.54 24.22 -12.45
C ASP A 231 8.40 25.17 -12.84
N ASN A 232 7.14 24.80 -12.54
CA ASN A 232 5.93 25.54 -12.91
C ASN A 232 5.88 25.94 -14.40
N ARG A 233 6.57 25.22 -15.29
CA ARG A 233 6.50 25.50 -16.72
C ARG A 233 5.08 25.26 -17.22
N LYS A 234 4.58 26.22 -18.00
CA LYS A 234 3.29 26.12 -18.66
C LYS A 234 3.23 24.82 -19.47
N MET A 235 2.26 23.99 -19.15
CA MET A 235 1.89 22.83 -19.94
C MET A 235 1.00 23.29 -21.08
N SER A 236 1.28 22.81 -22.28
CA SER A 236 0.38 23.06 -23.40
C SER A 236 -1.01 22.50 -23.09
N THR A 237 -2.04 23.29 -23.38
CA THR A 237 -3.43 22.81 -23.40
C THR A 237 -3.54 21.79 -24.51
N LEU A 238 -3.52 20.51 -24.16
CA LEU A 238 -3.69 19.44 -25.13
C LEU A 238 -5.19 19.17 -25.21
N GLU A 239 -5.88 19.75 -26.21
CA GLU A 239 -7.24 19.36 -26.60
C GLU A 239 -7.40 17.82 -26.70
N LYS A 240 -6.30 17.12 -27.02
CA LYS A 240 -6.21 15.66 -27.01
C LYS A 240 -6.53 15.03 -25.64
N GLN A 241 -6.16 15.66 -24.53
CA GLN A 241 -6.39 15.10 -23.19
C GLN A 241 -7.87 15.06 -22.81
N LYS A 242 -8.68 16.00 -23.31
CA LYS A 242 -10.13 16.04 -23.08
C LYS A 242 -10.84 14.78 -23.57
N ARG A 243 -10.23 14.06 -24.52
CA ARG A 243 -10.81 12.86 -25.13
C ARG A 243 -10.33 11.57 -24.49
N HIS A 244 -9.37 11.63 -23.57
CA HIS A 244 -8.72 10.43 -23.05
C HIS A 244 -9.30 10.00 -21.71
N ILE A 245 -9.89 8.81 -21.69
CA ILE A 245 -10.18 8.05 -20.48
C ILE A 245 -8.90 7.34 -20.04
N ARG A 246 -8.53 7.46 -18.76
CA ARG A 246 -7.30 6.91 -18.19
C ARG A 246 -7.60 5.82 -17.18
N ILE A 247 -7.22 4.60 -17.50
CA ILE A 247 -7.16 3.48 -16.54
C ILE A 247 -5.85 3.66 -15.77
N THR A 248 -5.93 4.03 -14.49
CA THR A 248 -4.78 4.52 -13.76
C THR A 248 -4.23 3.48 -12.79
N PHE A 249 -2.94 3.17 -12.94
CA PHE A 249 -2.17 2.30 -12.05
C PHE A 249 -1.05 3.11 -11.39
N ALA A 250 -1.31 3.71 -10.24
CA ALA A 250 -0.33 4.57 -9.59
C ALA A 250 0.83 3.74 -9.01
N LYS A 251 2.05 4.26 -9.19
CA LYS A 251 3.29 3.65 -8.70
C LYS A 251 3.61 4.17 -7.30
N SER A 252 3.92 3.25 -6.39
CA SER A 252 4.35 3.56 -5.03
C SER A 252 5.24 2.48 -4.44
N LYS A 253 5.75 2.73 -3.24
CA LYS A 253 6.41 1.73 -2.43
C LYS A 253 5.39 1.04 -1.53
N ASP A 254 5.48 -0.28 -1.42
CA ASP A 254 4.77 -1.01 -0.36
C ASP A 254 5.48 -0.81 1.00
N HIS A 255 4.90 -1.37 2.07
CA HIS A 255 5.47 -1.35 3.43
C HIS A 255 6.86 -2.03 3.49
N LEU A 256 7.16 -2.93 2.56
CA LEU A 256 8.48 -3.56 2.37
C LEU A 256 9.40 -2.73 1.46
N GLY A 257 9.07 -1.47 1.17
CA GLY A 257 9.85 -0.57 0.33
C GLY A 257 10.02 -1.01 -1.13
N ASN A 258 9.34 -2.08 -1.57
CA ASN A 258 9.37 -2.52 -2.95
C ASN A 258 8.44 -1.63 -3.77
N LEU A 259 8.89 -1.24 -4.95
CA LEU A 259 8.04 -0.50 -5.88
C LEU A 259 7.01 -1.44 -6.52
N SER A 260 5.75 -1.03 -6.49
CA SER A 260 4.66 -1.69 -7.18
C SER A 260 3.69 -0.67 -7.79
N PHE A 261 2.89 -1.13 -8.73
CA PHE A 261 1.78 -0.40 -9.32
C PHE A 261 0.47 -1.04 -8.87
N ARG A 262 -0.50 -0.23 -8.46
CA ARG A 262 -1.84 -0.68 -8.11
C ARG A 262 -2.88 0.19 -8.78
N PHE A 263 -3.99 -0.43 -9.15
CA PHE A 263 -5.12 0.24 -9.77
C PHE A 263 -5.76 1.24 -8.79
N VAL A 264 -5.94 2.48 -9.23
CA VAL A 264 -6.52 3.57 -8.42
C VAL A 264 -7.80 4.15 -9.01
N GLY A 265 -8.34 3.51 -10.05
CA GLY A 265 -9.58 3.90 -10.71
C GLY A 265 -9.39 4.35 -12.15
N VAL A 266 -10.50 4.76 -12.75
CA VAL A 266 -10.58 5.33 -14.10
C VAL A 266 -10.83 6.82 -14.00
N TYR A 267 -10.04 7.61 -14.72
CA TYR A 267 -10.05 9.07 -14.63
C TYR A 267 -10.26 9.71 -15.99
N GLU A 268 -10.84 10.90 -16.00
CA GLU A 268 -10.95 11.77 -17.17
C GLU A 268 -10.38 13.15 -16.87
N PHE A 269 -10.02 13.89 -17.90
CA PHE A 269 -9.49 15.25 -17.74
C PHE A 269 -10.61 16.23 -17.31
N ASP A 270 -10.40 16.94 -16.21
CA ASP A 270 -11.32 17.98 -15.71
C ASP A 270 -10.84 19.35 -16.22
N GLU A 271 -11.44 19.83 -17.31
CA GLU A 271 -11.09 21.11 -17.92
C GLU A 271 -11.38 22.30 -17.00
N MET A 272 -12.45 22.23 -16.19
CA MET A 272 -12.86 23.35 -15.35
C MET A 272 -11.89 23.60 -14.20
N GLN A 273 -11.31 22.52 -13.64
CA GLN A 273 -10.34 22.62 -12.55
C GLN A 273 -8.88 22.69 -13.05
N SER A 274 -8.65 22.40 -14.33
CA SER A 274 -7.32 22.49 -14.93
C SER A 274 -6.95 23.93 -15.31
N ASN A 275 -5.64 24.20 -15.33
CA ASN A 275 -5.09 25.46 -15.80
C ASN A 275 -3.75 25.23 -16.54
N GLU A 276 -3.06 26.31 -16.90
CA GLU A 276 -1.83 26.26 -17.68
C GLU A 276 -0.62 25.61 -16.96
N ILE A 277 -0.65 25.47 -15.63
CA ILE A 277 0.44 24.90 -14.83
C ILE A 277 0.06 23.63 -14.06
N ALA A 278 -1.22 23.28 -14.02
CA ALA A 278 -1.73 22.09 -13.37
C ALA A 278 -2.88 21.47 -14.18
N ARG A 279 -2.80 20.16 -14.43
CA ARG A 279 -3.86 19.38 -15.05
C ARG A 279 -4.55 18.55 -13.98
N VAL A 280 -5.86 18.64 -13.93
CA VAL A 280 -6.70 17.90 -12.99
C VAL A 280 -7.40 16.78 -13.74
N TYR A 281 -7.38 15.59 -13.17
CA TYR A 281 -8.11 14.43 -13.67
C TYR A 281 -9.09 13.96 -12.61
N LYS A 282 -10.37 13.89 -12.95
CA LYS A 282 -11.43 13.46 -12.04
C LYS A 282 -11.69 11.96 -12.20
N ARG A 283 -11.84 11.24 -11.09
CA ARG A 283 -12.21 9.82 -11.09
C ARG A 283 -13.66 9.66 -11.50
N ILE A 284 -13.90 8.83 -12.50
CA ILE A 284 -15.22 8.52 -13.05
C ILE A 284 -15.68 7.08 -12.77
N SER A 285 -14.74 6.20 -12.41
CA SER A 285 -15.07 4.84 -12.00
C SER A 285 -14.04 4.29 -11.01
N ILE A 286 -14.50 3.45 -10.10
CA ILE A 286 -13.67 2.66 -9.17
C ILE A 286 -13.35 1.27 -9.72
N SER A 287 -13.90 0.91 -10.88
CA SER A 287 -13.64 -0.35 -11.56
C SER A 287 -13.48 -0.17 -13.07
N TYR A 288 -12.82 -1.13 -13.69
CA TYR A 288 -12.67 -1.23 -15.13
C TYR A 288 -12.93 -2.68 -15.57
N SER A 289 -13.57 -2.85 -16.72
CA SER A 289 -13.77 -4.16 -17.36
C SER A 289 -13.40 -4.10 -18.83
N THR A 290 -12.73 -5.15 -19.33
CA THR A 290 -12.16 -5.21 -20.69
C THR A 290 -13.16 -5.57 -21.77
#